data_AF-A0A7J0CG31-F1
#
_entry.id   AF-A0A7J0CG31-F1
#
_cell.length_a   1.000
_cell.length_b   1.000
_cell.length_c   1.000
_cell.angle_alpha   90.00
_cell.angle_beta   90.00
_cell.angle_gamma   90.00
#
_symmetry.space_group_name_H-M   'P 1'
#
loop_
_entity.id
_entity.type
_entity.pdbx_description
1 polymer ?
#
loop_
_entity_poly.entity_id
_entity_poly.type
_entity_poly.pdbx_seq_one_letter_code
_entity_poly.pdbx_strand_id
1 'polypeptide(L)'
;MIRIDIRPRFVLDYTVGLYGGSVEVVTRDIGATIGTEILDANGGRLCAYRPGTRYSDRAKEIAEDHLREALGMLVGGGSLPPVQTLLPEALATALRTAVSGEQQWVPGEEDSW
;
A
#
# COMPACT_ATOMS: atom_id res chain seq x y z
N MET A 1 11.83 28.69 5.59
CA MET A 1 10.36 28.56 5.76
C MET A 1 10.06 27.09 5.92
N ILE A 2 9.54 26.66 7.08
CA ILE A 2 9.27 25.23 7.35
C ILE A 2 7.91 24.89 6.71
N ARG A 3 7.89 23.96 5.76
CA ARG A 3 6.65 23.42 5.20
C ARG A 3 6.20 22.28 6.10
N ILE A 4 5.11 22.50 6.85
CA ILE A 4 4.45 21.45 7.64
C ILE A 4 3.43 20.79 6.73
N ASP A 5 3.58 19.50 6.46
CA ASP A 5 2.68 18.72 5.63
C ASP A 5 1.94 17.71 6.52
N ILE A 6 0.61 17.87 6.61
CA ILE A 6 -0.26 17.01 7.41
C ILE A 6 -1.11 16.21 6.43
N ARG A 7 -0.87 14.90 6.37
CA ARG A 7 -1.63 13.99 5.52
C ARG A 7 -2.36 12.96 6.37
N PRO A 8 -3.68 12.77 6.16
CA PRO A 8 -4.41 11.70 6.81
C PRO A 8 -3.84 10.35 6.35
N ARG A 9 -3.61 9.46 7.31
CA ARG A 9 -3.20 8.08 7.06
C ARG A 9 -4.23 7.16 7.70
N PHE A 10 -4.48 6.02 7.05
CA PHE A 10 -5.30 4.95 7.59
C PHE A 10 -4.41 3.74 7.84
N VAL A 11 -4.43 3.21 9.05
CA VAL A 11 -3.60 2.06 9.43
C VAL A 11 -4.41 0.79 9.27
N LEU A 12 -3.85 -0.17 8.56
CA LEU A 12 -4.40 -1.52 8.41
C LEU A 12 -3.51 -2.49 9.19
N ASP A 13 -4.04 -2.97 10.31
CA ASP A 13 -3.45 -4.08 11.05
C ASP A 13 -3.84 -5.41 10.39
N TYR A 14 -2.88 -6.31 10.25
CA TYR A 14 -3.12 -7.64 9.69
C TYR A 14 -2.50 -8.72 10.56
N THR A 15 -3.07 -9.92 10.47
CA THR A 15 -2.54 -11.13 11.11
C THR A 15 -2.63 -12.29 10.14
N VAL A 16 -1.51 -13.00 9.97
CA VAL A 16 -1.35 -14.17 9.11
C VAL A 16 -0.68 -15.28 9.92
N GLY A 17 -1.48 -16.26 10.36
CA GLY A 17 -1.00 -17.32 11.25
C GLY A 17 -0.49 -16.74 12.57
N LEU A 18 0.80 -16.91 12.88
CA LEU A 18 1.46 -16.36 14.07
C LEU A 18 2.09 -14.97 13.83
N TYR A 19 2.03 -14.45 12.61
CA TYR A 19 2.65 -13.19 12.23
C TYR A 19 1.62 -12.07 12.23
N GLY A 20 1.91 -10.97 12.92
CA GLY A 20 1.13 -9.73 12.87
C GLY A 20 1.97 -8.58 12.32
N GLY A 21 1.31 -7.60 11.73
CA GLY A 21 1.95 -6.38 11.25
C GLY A 21 0.93 -5.31 10.92
N SER A 22 1.43 -4.15 10.51
CA SER A 22 0.60 -3.01 10.11
C SER A 22 1.17 -2.36 8.86
N VAL A 23 0.29 -1.87 8.00
CA VAL A 23 0.64 -0.97 6.89
C VAL A 23 -0.11 0.33 7.01
N GLU A 24 0.46 1.41 6.49
CA GLU A 24 -0.22 2.71 6.40
C GLU A 24 -0.68 2.93 4.97
N VAL A 25 -1.95 3.26 4.80
CA VAL A 25 -2.54 3.69 3.53
C VAL A 25 -2.66 5.20 3.54
N VAL A 26 -1.99 5.84 2.61
CA VAL A 26 -2.04 7.29 2.40
C VAL A 26 -2.71 7.55 1.06
N THR A 27 -3.81 8.30 1.09
CA THR A 27 -4.50 8.72 -0.12
C THR A 27 -4.22 10.19 -0.42
N ARG A 28 -4.08 10.52 -1.70
CA ARG A 28 -3.85 11.87 -2.19
C ARG A 28 -4.79 12.16 -3.34
N ASP A 29 -5.46 13.30 -3.29
CA ASP A 29 -6.17 13.79 -4.48
C ASP A 29 -5.14 14.24 -5.53
N ILE A 30 -5.21 13.63 -6.71
CA ILE A 30 -4.36 13.96 -7.87
C ILE A 30 -5.22 14.43 -9.06
N GLY A 31 -6.40 15.00 -8.76
CA GLY A 31 -7.31 15.61 -9.73
C GLY A 31 -8.30 14.61 -10.30
N ALA A 32 -7.91 13.85 -11.32
CA ALA A 32 -8.82 12.93 -12.02
C ALA A 32 -9.18 11.69 -11.18
N THR A 33 -8.36 11.37 -10.17
CA THR A 33 -8.49 10.21 -9.30
C THR A 33 -7.73 10.44 -7.99
N ILE A 34 -7.78 9.47 -7.10
CA ILE A 34 -6.99 9.41 -5.88
C ILE A 34 -5.70 8.63 -6.17
N GLY A 35 -4.54 9.18 -5.86
CA GLY A 35 -3.32 8.40 -5.70
C GLY A 35 -3.33 7.68 -4.35
N THR A 36 -2.96 6.40 -4.31
CA THR A 36 -2.88 5.60 -3.09
C THR A 36 -1.45 5.11 -2.90
N GLU A 37 -0.87 5.36 -1.73
CA GLU A 37 0.43 4.84 -1.30
C GLU A 37 0.20 3.85 -0.15
N ILE A 38 0.82 2.67 -0.21
CA ILE A 38 0.88 1.73 0.91
C ILE A 38 2.31 1.75 1.45
N LEU A 39 2.46 2.04 2.74
CA LEU A 39 3.72 2.17 3.45
C LEU A 39 3.84 1.08 4.51
N ASP A 40 5.08 0.66 4.80
CA ASP A 40 5.38 -0.16 5.96
C ASP A 40 5.35 0.65 7.27
N ALA A 41 5.54 -0.04 8.39
CA ALA A 41 5.56 0.57 9.73
C ALA A 41 6.67 1.62 9.93
N ASN A 42 7.70 1.65 9.08
CA ASN A 42 8.80 2.62 9.11
C ASN A 42 8.59 3.78 8.13
N GLY A 43 7.45 3.83 7.42
CA GLY A 43 7.17 4.80 6.37
C GLY A 43 7.85 4.49 5.03
N GLY A 44 8.44 3.30 4.87
CA GLY A 44 8.98 2.80 3.61
C GLY A 44 7.86 2.47 2.64
N ARG A 45 7.93 2.98 1.40
CA ARG A 45 6.89 2.73 0.40
C ARG A 45 6.95 1.29 -0.11
N LEU A 46 5.86 0.55 0.06
CA LEU A 46 5.69 -0.80 -0.47
C LEU A 46 5.17 -0.78 -1.92
N CYS A 47 4.13 0.02 -2.18
CA CYS A 47 3.60 0.28 -3.52
C CYS A 47 2.84 1.61 -3.60
N ALA A 48 2.59 2.06 -4.83
CA ALA A 48 1.73 3.21 -5.11
C ALA A 48 1.00 3.01 -6.45
N TYR A 49 -0.27 3.42 -6.51
CA TYR A 49 -1.14 3.19 -7.67
C TYR A 49 -2.34 4.15 -7.67
N ARG A 50 -3.08 4.20 -8.80
CA ARG A 50 -4.36 4.89 -8.93
C ARG A 50 -5.48 3.84 -8.95
N PRO A 51 -6.37 3.78 -7.94
CA PRO A 51 -7.45 2.80 -7.84
C PRO A 51 -8.65 3.13 -8.72
N GLY A 52 -8.53 4.07 -9.68
CA GLY A 52 -9.61 4.45 -10.59
C GLY A 52 -10.83 5.11 -9.93
N THR A 53 -10.72 5.55 -8.67
CA THR A 53 -11.80 6.22 -7.92
C THR A 53 -11.40 7.63 -7.51
N ARG A 54 -12.39 8.49 -7.31
CA ARG A 54 -12.26 9.84 -6.73
C ARG A 54 -12.62 9.90 -5.24
N TYR A 55 -13.10 8.79 -4.68
CA TYR A 55 -13.56 8.71 -3.30
C TYR A 55 -12.49 8.06 -2.44
N SER A 56 -12.02 8.80 -1.44
CA SER A 56 -10.95 8.36 -0.54
C SER A 56 -11.32 7.11 0.26
N ASP A 57 -12.57 6.98 0.70
CA ASP A 57 -13.03 5.79 1.41
C ASP A 57 -13.04 4.55 0.50
N ARG A 58 -13.48 4.70 -0.75
CA ARG A 58 -13.41 3.61 -1.73
C ARG A 58 -11.96 3.22 -2.05
N ALA A 59 -11.04 4.19 -2.09
CA ALA A 59 -9.62 3.91 -2.27
C ALA A 59 -9.03 3.10 -1.08
N LYS A 60 -9.49 3.37 0.16
CA LYS A 60 -9.09 2.57 1.33
C LYS A 60 -9.62 1.14 1.26
N GLU A 61 -10.88 0.95 0.85
CA GLU A 61 -11.46 -0.38 0.65
C GLU A 61 -10.66 -1.18 -0.39
N ILE A 62 -10.32 -0.55 -1.52
CA ILE A 62 -9.50 -1.18 -2.57
C ILE A 62 -8.10 -1.52 -2.03
N ALA A 63 -7.49 -0.67 -1.21
CA ALA A 63 -6.21 -0.96 -0.56
C ALA A 63 -6.29 -2.14 0.41
N GLU A 64 -7.39 -2.28 1.14
CA GLU A 64 -7.64 -3.44 2.01
C GLU A 64 -7.76 -4.73 1.20
N ASP A 65 -8.48 -4.71 0.07
CA ASP A 65 -8.61 -5.85 -0.82
C ASP A 65 -7.26 -6.28 -1.41
N HIS A 66 -6.46 -5.32 -1.88
CA HIS A 66 -5.10 -5.59 -2.38
C HIS A 66 -4.18 -6.14 -1.30
N LEU A 67 -4.27 -5.63 -0.07
CA LEU A 67 -3.51 -6.16 1.07
C LEU A 67 -3.93 -7.61 1.36
N ARG A 68 -5.24 -7.90 1.38
CA ARG A 68 -5.76 -9.25 1.59
C ARG A 68 -5.29 -10.22 0.51
N GLU A 69 -5.31 -9.81 -0.75
CA GLU A 69 -4.81 -10.59 -1.87
C GLU A 69 -3.31 -10.87 -1.74
N ALA A 70 -2.51 -9.84 -1.46
CA ALA A 70 -1.06 -9.97 -1.28
C ALA A 70 -0.71 -10.92 -0.13
N LEU A 71 -1.38 -10.80 1.02
CA LEU A 71 -1.21 -11.71 2.15
C LEU A 71 -1.65 -13.13 1.79
N GLY A 72 -2.72 -13.28 1.01
CA GLY A 72 -3.20 -14.55 0.48
C GLY A 72 -2.14 -15.25 -0.39
N MET A 73 -1.43 -14.52 -1.24
CA MET A 73 -0.32 -15.05 -2.05
C MET A 73 0.83 -15.57 -1.17
N LEU A 74 1.17 -14.85 -0.09
CA LEU A 74 2.23 -15.26 0.84
C LEU A 74 1.88 -16.57 1.58
N VAL A 75 0.61 -16.72 1.99
CA VAL A 75 0.13 -17.94 2.65
C VAL A 75 0.00 -19.10 1.66
N GLY A 76 -0.67 -18.88 0.53
CA GLY A 76 -0.99 -19.90 -0.45
C GLY A 76 0.23 -20.43 -1.20
N GLY A 77 1.29 -19.63 -1.33
CA GLY A 77 2.56 -20.05 -1.93
C GLY A 77 3.48 -20.86 -1.02
N GLY A 78 3.10 -21.11 0.25
CA GLY A 78 3.96 -21.77 1.24
C GLY A 78 5.21 -20.97 1.61
N SER A 79 5.26 -19.69 1.22
CA SER A 79 6.43 -18.83 1.27
C SER A 79 6.28 -17.76 2.34
N LEU A 80 5.91 -18.17 3.56
CA LEU A 80 6.12 -17.33 4.73
C LEU A 80 7.62 -17.39 5.04
N PRO A 81 8.39 -16.31 4.83
CA PRO A 81 9.81 -16.35 5.11
C PRO A 81 10.01 -16.69 6.59
N PRO A 82 10.98 -17.56 6.93
CA PRO A 82 11.21 -18.02 8.30
C PRO A 82 11.70 -16.90 9.25
N VAL A 83 11.89 -15.68 8.74
CA VAL A 83 12.45 -14.54 9.47
C VAL A 83 11.61 -13.29 9.18
N GLN A 84 11.15 -12.62 10.25
CA GLN A 84 10.37 -11.37 10.18
C GLN A 84 11.04 -10.28 9.34
N THR A 85 12.38 -10.29 9.25
CA THR A 85 13.18 -9.33 8.48
C THR A 85 12.90 -9.37 6.97
N LEU A 86 12.43 -10.50 6.41
CA LEU A 86 12.12 -10.62 4.98
C LEU A 86 10.63 -10.38 4.66
N LEU A 87 9.79 -10.24 5.69
CA LEU A 87 8.36 -10.04 5.52
C LEU A 87 8.02 -8.74 4.75
N PRO A 88 8.67 -7.58 5.01
CA PRO A 88 8.38 -6.35 4.28
C PRO A 88 8.68 -6.45 2.78
N GLU A 89 9.79 -7.08 2.40
CA GLU A 89 10.17 -7.23 0.99
C GLU A 89 9.26 -8.22 0.25
N ALA A 90 8.93 -9.33 0.91
CA ALA A 90 7.97 -10.32 0.38
C ALA A 90 6.58 -9.69 0.22
N LEU A 91 6.13 -8.93 1.21
CA LEU A 91 4.87 -8.20 1.16
C LEU A 91 4.89 -7.12 0.08
N ALA A 92 5.97 -6.35 -0.06
CA ALA A 92 6.10 -5.36 -1.12
C ALA A 92 5.98 -6.01 -2.51
N THR A 93 6.57 -7.19 -2.68
CA THR A 93 6.51 -7.94 -3.95
C THR A 93 5.10 -8.44 -4.21
N ALA A 94 4.46 -9.06 -3.23
CA ALA A 94 3.08 -9.53 -3.35
C ALA A 94 2.09 -8.38 -3.59
N LEU A 95 2.27 -7.24 -2.91
CA LEU A 95 1.47 -6.03 -3.13
C LEU A 95 1.63 -5.49 -4.56
N ARG A 96 2.86 -5.44 -5.08
CA ARG A 96 3.11 -5.05 -6.48
C ARG A 96 2.43 -5.99 -7.48
N THR A 97 2.30 -7.27 -7.14
CA THR A 97 1.54 -8.23 -7.96
C THR A 97 0.04 -8.02 -7.86
N ALA A 98 -0.51 -7.86 -6.65
CA ALA A 98 -1.94 -7.61 -6.42
C ALA A 98 -2.42 -6.33 -7.14
N VAL A 99 -1.64 -5.25 -7.05
CA VAL A 99 -1.98 -3.96 -7.70
C VAL A 99 -1.59 -3.89 -9.19
N SER A 100 -1.13 -4.99 -9.81
CA SER A 100 -0.64 -4.97 -11.19
C SER A 100 -1.70 -4.63 -12.24
N GLY A 101 -2.97 -4.83 -11.91
CA GLY A 101 -4.11 -4.40 -12.73
C GLY A 101 -4.46 -2.91 -12.60
N GLU A 102 -3.89 -2.21 -11.62
CA GLU A 102 -4.14 -0.80 -11.35
C GLU A 102 -3.23 0.11 -12.20
N GLN A 103 -3.63 1.37 -12.36
CA GLN A 103 -2.77 2.33 -13.05
C GLN A 103 -1.59 2.73 -12.16
N GLN A 104 -0.38 2.65 -12.72
CA GLN A 104 0.83 3.03 -12.01
C GLN A 104 0.80 4.52 -11.65
N TRP A 105 1.29 4.83 -10.44
CA TRP A 105 1.46 6.21 -9.98
C TRP A 105 2.79 6.34 -9.23
N VAL A 106 3.51 7.42 -9.52
CA VAL A 106 4.75 7.77 -8.83
C VAL A 106 4.52 9.07 -8.05
N PRO A 107 4.30 8.98 -6.73
CA PRO A 107 4.08 10.15 -5.90
C PRO A 107 5.33 11.04 -5.89
N GLY A 108 5.18 12.28 -6.37
CA GLY A 108 6.26 13.27 -6.44
C GLY A 108 6.81 13.52 -7.85
N GLU A 109 6.43 12.73 -8.86
CA GLU A 109 6.75 13.05 -10.26
C GLU A 109 5.78 14.07 -10.89
N GLU A 110 4.58 14.24 -10.33
CA GLU A 110 3.62 15.27 -10.75
C GLU A 110 3.90 16.60 -10.03
N ASP A 111 4.90 17.33 -10.53
CA ASP A 111 5.04 18.79 -10.48
C ASP A 111 5.93 19.33 -11.64
N SER A 112 6.32 18.50 -12.60
CA SER A 112 6.96 18.93 -13.85
C SER A 112 5.95 18.79 -14.99
N TRP A 113 5.39 19.95 -15.34
CA TRP A 113 4.45 20.20 -16.43
C TRP A 113 4.90 19.64 -17.78
#